data_AF-A0A8J4XIH9-F1
#
_entry.id   AF-A0A8J4XIH9-F1
#
_cell.length_a   1.000
_cell.length_b   1.000
_cell.length_c   1.000
_cell.angle_alpha   90.00
_cell.angle_beta   90.00
_cell.angle_gamma   90.00
#
_symmetry.space_group_name_H-M   'P 1'
#
loop_
_entity.id
_entity.type
_entity.pdbx_description
1 polymer ?
#
loop_
_entity_poly.entity_id
_entity_poly.type
_entity_poly.pdbx_seq_one_letter_code
_entity_poly.pdbx_strand_id
1 'polypeptide(L)'
;MGLNLKDLVVREKTTLEAFSNKVIAIDAYNAIYQFLASIRGPDGLQLSDAEGRITSHLSGLLYRNVNFLSLGIKPVYVFDGKPPSLKTAEIERRKQIKMDATIKYEKAIADGNLEDARKYAQQTTSMKDGMVKESKQLLTYFGIPYIEAPSEGEATAAHLTNTGQAYASASQDFDSILCGAKRLVRNFTNSGRRKIPNKNTYIDIVPEIIETQKTLESLELTREELIDVGILIGTDFNPNGFERIGPKTALKMIKQHSRLEDIPQIQEQLQEIDFQQIREIFLNPEVAEIDEIIFNDIDYEGITNYLVKERSFSEDRVNSTLNRLKKALEKKSQNLDQWF
;
A
#
# COMPACT_ATOMS: atom_id res chain seq x y z
N MET A 1 -0.34 3.21 10.58
CA MET A 1 -1.31 4.15 11.15
C MET A 1 -1.55 5.11 10.02
N GLY A 2 -2.71 4.99 9.40
CA GLY A 2 -3.23 5.89 8.37
C GLY A 2 -4.70 6.14 8.71
N LEU A 3 -5.40 6.89 7.88
CA LEU A 3 -6.81 7.20 8.12
C LEU A 3 -7.65 5.92 8.28
N ASN A 4 -8.46 5.82 9.34
CA ASN A 4 -9.30 4.64 9.57
C ASN A 4 -10.76 4.87 9.13
N LEU A 5 -11.06 4.60 7.85
CA LEU A 5 -12.44 4.63 7.33
C LEU A 5 -13.13 3.26 7.30
N LYS A 6 -12.53 2.23 7.91
CA LYS A 6 -12.97 0.83 7.75
C LYS A 6 -14.44 0.57 8.09
N ASP A 7 -14.95 1.28 9.09
CA ASP A 7 -16.33 1.13 9.56
C ASP A 7 -17.34 1.99 8.78
N LEU A 8 -16.86 2.89 7.90
CA LEU A 8 -17.68 3.80 7.10
C LEU A 8 -17.79 3.36 5.65
N VAL A 9 -16.74 2.76 5.08
CA VAL A 9 -16.72 2.39 3.66
C VAL A 9 -17.60 1.18 3.34
N VAL A 10 -18.24 1.22 2.17
CA VAL A 10 -18.90 0.05 1.61
C VAL A 10 -17.85 -0.82 0.91
N ARG A 11 -17.64 -2.02 1.44
CA ARG A 11 -16.59 -2.95 0.98
C ARG A 11 -17.15 -4.30 0.59
N GLU A 12 -16.76 -4.76 -0.59
CA GLU A 12 -17.18 -6.03 -1.15
C GLU A 12 -15.99 -6.99 -1.23
N LYS A 13 -16.18 -8.26 -0.87
CA LYS A 13 -15.14 -9.27 -1.04
C LYS A 13 -14.94 -9.57 -2.52
N THR A 14 -13.69 -9.76 -2.93
CA THR A 14 -13.34 -10.10 -4.31
C THR A 14 -12.17 -11.09 -4.34
N THR A 15 -11.77 -11.51 -5.53
CA THR A 15 -10.61 -12.39 -5.74
C THR A 15 -9.63 -11.74 -6.73
N LEU A 16 -8.38 -12.23 -6.79
CA LEU A 16 -7.39 -11.65 -7.71
C LEU A 16 -7.76 -11.91 -9.18
N GLU A 17 -8.39 -13.04 -9.47
CA GLU A 17 -8.85 -13.45 -10.80
C GLU A 17 -9.83 -12.44 -11.41
N ALA A 18 -10.63 -11.75 -10.58
CA ALA A 18 -11.54 -10.70 -11.01
C ALA A 18 -10.84 -9.46 -11.61
N PHE A 19 -9.51 -9.37 -11.48
CA PHE A 19 -8.68 -8.32 -12.02
C PHE A 19 -7.87 -8.76 -13.26
N SER A 20 -8.15 -9.95 -13.81
CA SER A 20 -7.50 -10.39 -15.05
C SER A 20 -7.71 -9.37 -16.17
N ASN A 21 -6.62 -9.06 -16.89
CA ASN A 21 -6.51 -8.04 -17.94
C ASN A 21 -6.74 -6.59 -17.49
N LYS A 22 -6.91 -6.32 -16.18
CA LYS A 22 -7.09 -4.98 -15.65
C LYS A 22 -5.76 -4.38 -15.21
N VAL A 23 -5.60 -3.08 -15.46
CA VAL A 23 -4.50 -2.29 -14.91
C VAL A 23 -4.81 -1.90 -13.48
N ILE A 24 -3.88 -2.14 -12.55
CA ILE A 24 -4.04 -1.84 -11.12
C ILE A 24 -2.90 -0.94 -10.66
N ALA A 25 -3.22 0.25 -10.18
CA ALA A 25 -2.25 1.22 -9.67
C ALA A 25 -1.94 0.91 -8.20
N ILE A 26 -0.78 0.30 -7.96
CA ILE A 26 -0.34 -0.14 -6.64
C ILE A 26 0.51 0.95 -5.99
N ASP A 27 0.13 1.38 -4.79
CA ASP A 27 1.02 2.20 -3.95
C ASP A 27 2.26 1.37 -3.60
N ALA A 28 3.41 1.79 -4.13
CA ALA A 28 4.66 1.07 -3.97
C ALA A 28 5.19 1.11 -2.53
N TYR A 29 5.06 2.24 -1.85
CA TYR A 29 5.55 2.40 -0.48
C TYR A 29 4.71 1.55 0.47
N ASN A 30 3.38 1.58 0.32
CA ASN A 30 2.48 0.71 1.07
C ASN A 30 2.79 -0.76 0.80
N ALA A 31 2.92 -1.17 -0.47
CA ALA A 31 3.24 -2.55 -0.84
C ALA A 31 4.55 -3.05 -0.25
N ILE A 32 5.63 -2.27 -0.40
CA ILE A 32 6.95 -2.60 0.14
C ILE A 32 6.89 -2.70 1.66
N TYR A 33 6.22 -1.77 2.33
CA TYR A 33 6.05 -1.83 3.78
C TYR A 33 5.31 -3.10 4.22
N GLN A 34 4.24 -3.49 3.51
CA GLN A 34 3.53 -4.75 3.76
C GLN A 34 4.45 -5.96 3.60
N PHE A 35 5.33 -5.97 2.59
CA PHE A 35 6.32 -7.04 2.41
C PHE A 35 7.32 -7.10 3.55
N LEU A 36 7.87 -5.96 3.96
CA LEU A 36 8.81 -5.88 5.08
C LEU A 36 8.17 -6.30 6.42
N ALA A 37 6.88 -6.01 6.61
CA ALA A 37 6.14 -6.38 7.81
C ALA A 37 5.77 -7.87 7.83
N SER A 38 5.43 -8.45 6.68
CA SER A 38 4.87 -9.81 6.59
C SER A 38 5.89 -10.90 6.24
N ILE A 39 6.90 -10.59 5.42
CA ILE A 39 7.89 -11.55 4.91
C ILE A 39 9.11 -11.51 5.81
N ARG A 40 9.16 -12.46 6.74
CA ARG A 40 10.17 -12.54 7.82
C ARG A 40 10.64 -13.97 8.00
N GLY A 41 11.86 -14.12 8.51
CA GLY A 41 12.44 -15.40 8.90
C GLY A 41 11.68 -16.05 10.08
N PRO A 42 12.01 -17.30 10.42
CA PRO A 42 11.42 -18.01 11.56
C PRO A 42 11.62 -17.27 12.90
N ASP A 43 12.74 -16.59 13.03
CA ASP A 43 13.14 -15.71 14.13
C ASP A 43 12.32 -14.40 14.21
N GLY A 44 11.53 -14.09 13.17
CA GLY A 44 10.77 -12.86 13.08
C GLY A 44 11.57 -11.67 12.54
N LEU A 45 12.83 -11.87 12.17
CA LEU A 45 13.65 -10.84 11.53
C LEU A 45 13.31 -10.73 10.04
N GLN A 46 13.65 -9.60 9.44
CA GLN A 46 13.53 -9.44 7.99
C GLN A 46 14.51 -10.38 7.29
N LEU A 47 14.13 -10.84 6.10
CA LEU A 47 15.05 -11.60 5.25
C LEU A 47 16.22 -10.71 4.86
N SER A 48 17.42 -11.27 4.85
CA SER A 48 18.62 -10.59 4.38
C SER A 48 19.44 -11.47 3.45
N ASP A 49 20.30 -10.85 2.65
CA ASP A 49 21.33 -11.55 1.89
C ASP A 49 22.58 -11.86 2.74
N ALA A 50 23.62 -12.41 2.11
CA ALA A 50 24.86 -12.78 2.77
C ALA A 50 25.66 -11.57 3.32
N GLU A 51 25.39 -10.36 2.82
CA GLU A 51 25.99 -9.10 3.29
C GLU A 51 25.15 -8.42 4.38
N GLY A 52 24.02 -9.01 4.77
CA GLY A 52 23.10 -8.43 5.75
C GLY A 52 22.20 -7.33 5.20
N ARG A 53 22.13 -7.14 3.87
CA ARG A 53 21.15 -6.23 3.25
C ARG A 53 19.78 -6.88 3.30
N ILE A 54 18.76 -6.12 3.70
CA ILE A 54 17.38 -6.63 3.78
C ILE A 54 16.88 -6.94 2.36
N THR A 55 16.20 -8.06 2.18
CA THR A 55 15.67 -8.53 0.87
C THR A 55 14.19 -8.92 0.92
N SER A 56 13.51 -8.71 2.05
CA SER A 56 12.08 -9.00 2.22
C SER A 56 11.20 -8.30 1.17
N HIS A 57 11.52 -7.07 0.77
CA HIS A 57 10.80 -6.34 -0.28
C HIS A 57 10.97 -6.99 -1.66
N LEU A 58 12.18 -7.41 -2.02
CA LEU A 58 12.46 -8.11 -3.28
C LEU A 58 11.77 -9.46 -3.35
N SER A 59 11.74 -10.19 -2.23
CA SER A 59 10.99 -11.44 -2.13
C SER A 59 9.49 -11.21 -2.36
N GLY A 60 8.92 -10.19 -1.72
CA GLY A 60 7.52 -9.81 -1.92
C GLY A 60 7.21 -9.44 -3.37
N LEU A 61 8.05 -8.59 -3.97
CA LEU A 61 7.91 -8.19 -5.38
C LEU A 61 8.01 -9.39 -6.33
N LEU A 62 9.02 -10.26 -6.17
CA LEU A 62 9.18 -11.47 -6.98
C LEU A 62 7.91 -12.32 -6.97
N TYR A 63 7.47 -12.77 -5.80
CA TYR A 63 6.39 -13.74 -5.71
C TYR A 63 5.03 -13.13 -6.04
N ARG A 64 4.79 -11.86 -5.68
CA ARG A 64 3.50 -11.20 -5.96
C ARG A 64 3.37 -10.80 -7.42
N ASN A 65 4.42 -10.26 -8.04
CA ASN A 65 4.37 -9.92 -9.46
C ASN A 65 4.23 -11.18 -10.31
N VAL A 66 4.94 -12.26 -9.99
CA VAL A 66 4.72 -13.55 -10.66
C VAL A 66 3.28 -14.01 -10.54
N ASN A 67 2.66 -13.88 -9.36
CA ASN A 67 1.24 -14.23 -9.18
C ASN A 67 0.31 -13.35 -10.01
N PHE A 68 0.48 -12.02 -9.94
CA PHE A 68 -0.33 -11.06 -10.69
C PHE A 68 -0.24 -11.29 -12.20
N LEU A 69 0.97 -11.36 -12.75
CA LEU A 69 1.21 -11.58 -14.16
C LEU A 69 0.68 -12.95 -14.63
N SER A 70 0.82 -14.00 -13.80
CA SER A 70 0.25 -15.33 -14.10
C SER A 70 -1.29 -15.32 -14.19
N LEU A 71 -1.95 -14.44 -13.42
CA LEU A 71 -3.39 -14.22 -13.47
C LEU A 71 -3.80 -13.24 -14.58
N GLY A 72 -2.84 -12.65 -15.30
CA GLY A 72 -3.09 -11.66 -16.32
C GLY A 72 -3.38 -10.26 -15.82
N ILE A 73 -3.14 -10.00 -14.54
CA ILE A 73 -3.26 -8.67 -13.94
C ILE A 73 -2.10 -7.82 -14.45
N LYS A 74 -2.37 -6.54 -14.72
CA LYS A 74 -1.38 -5.57 -15.21
C LYS A 74 -1.03 -4.58 -14.09
N PRO A 75 -0.07 -4.89 -13.19
CA PRO A 75 0.28 -3.98 -12.11
C PRO A 75 1.06 -2.76 -12.65
N VAL A 76 0.78 -1.57 -12.13
CA VAL A 76 1.65 -0.39 -12.28
C VAL A 76 1.96 0.14 -10.88
N TYR A 77 3.23 0.36 -10.57
CA TYR A 77 3.65 0.79 -9.24
C TYR A 77 3.81 2.30 -9.18
N VAL A 78 3.19 2.96 -8.20
CA VAL A 78 3.32 4.40 -7.99
C VAL A 78 4.18 4.64 -6.75
N PHE A 79 5.32 5.31 -6.93
CA PHE A 79 6.23 5.67 -5.85
C PHE A 79 5.99 7.11 -5.42
N ASP A 80 6.03 7.36 -4.12
CA ASP A 80 5.99 8.71 -3.56
C ASP A 80 7.17 9.55 -4.07
N GLY A 81 6.89 10.83 -4.28
CA GLY A 81 7.87 11.87 -4.54
C GLY A 81 8.28 12.59 -3.27
N LYS A 82 8.37 13.92 -3.35
CA LYS A 82 8.73 14.73 -2.19
C LYS A 82 7.49 14.91 -1.30
N PRO A 83 7.56 14.54 0.00
CA PRO A 83 6.43 14.72 0.89
C PRO A 83 6.12 16.21 1.09
N PRO A 84 4.84 16.60 1.26
CA PRO A 84 4.47 17.97 1.61
C PRO A 84 5.06 18.38 2.96
N SER A 85 5.29 19.68 3.17
CA SER A 85 5.81 20.21 4.44
C SER A 85 4.97 19.80 5.65
N LEU A 86 3.64 19.73 5.48
CA LEU A 86 2.69 19.31 6.52
C LEU A 86 2.91 17.85 7.01
N LYS A 87 3.52 16.98 6.19
CA LYS A 87 3.76 15.57 6.55
C LYS A 87 4.98 15.38 7.47
N THR A 88 5.75 16.44 7.71
CA THR A 88 6.97 16.40 8.55
C THR A 88 6.68 15.92 9.97
N ALA A 89 5.55 16.34 10.56
CA ALA A 89 5.15 15.95 11.91
C ALA A 89 4.87 14.44 12.02
N GLU A 90 4.17 13.85 11.04
CA GLU A 90 3.90 12.41 11.02
C GLU A 90 5.18 11.60 10.76
N ILE A 91 6.09 12.10 9.93
CA ILE A 91 7.40 11.46 9.71
C ILE A 91 8.19 11.40 11.03
N GLU A 92 8.26 12.49 11.79
CA GLU A 92 8.97 12.51 13.08
C GLU A 92 8.26 11.64 14.12
N ARG A 93 6.92 11.63 14.15
CA ARG A 93 6.15 10.72 15.01
C ARG A 93 6.46 9.26 14.70
N ARG A 94 6.46 8.87 13.42
CA ARG A 94 6.82 7.51 12.98
C ARG A 94 8.25 7.15 13.38
N LYS A 95 9.16 8.11 13.37
CA LYS A 95 10.54 7.93 13.82
C LYS A 95 10.64 7.71 15.34
N GLN A 96 9.90 8.47 16.14
CA GLN A 96 9.85 8.29 17.59
C GLN A 96 9.26 6.93 17.98
N ILE A 97 8.13 6.54 17.37
CA ILE A 97 7.51 5.22 17.60
C ILE A 97 8.50 4.08 17.32
N LYS A 98 9.33 4.23 16.27
CA LYS A 98 10.38 3.25 15.95
C LYS A 98 11.47 3.21 17.00
N MET A 99 11.95 4.36 17.48
CA MET A 99 12.99 4.40 18.53
C MET A 99 12.50 3.68 19.80
N ASP A 100 11.26 3.96 20.21
CA ASP A 100 10.65 3.30 21.36
C ASP A 100 10.48 1.79 21.15
N ALA A 101 10.11 1.37 19.92
CA ALA A 101 10.00 -0.03 19.56
C ALA A 101 11.36 -0.74 19.55
N THR A 102 12.43 -0.08 19.10
CA THR A 102 13.80 -0.62 19.10
C THR A 102 14.29 -0.85 20.53
N ILE A 103 14.09 0.11 21.43
CA ILE A 103 14.46 -0.05 22.85
C ILE A 103 13.71 -1.23 23.48
N LYS A 104 12.40 -1.34 23.20
CA LYS A 104 11.58 -2.47 23.68
C LYS A 104 12.01 -3.81 23.08
N TYR A 105 12.44 -3.81 21.82
CA TYR A 105 12.97 -4.99 21.15
C TYR A 105 14.27 -5.49 21.80
N GLU A 106 15.25 -4.60 21.99
CA GLU A 106 16.54 -4.96 22.62
C GLU A 106 16.34 -5.49 24.03
N LYS A 107 15.46 -4.85 24.80
CA LYS A 107 15.09 -5.32 26.14
C LYS A 107 14.43 -6.71 26.10
N ALA A 108 13.48 -6.94 25.19
CA ALA A 108 12.81 -8.24 25.06
C ALA A 108 13.77 -9.37 24.64
N ILE A 109 14.78 -9.06 23.82
CA ILE A 109 15.87 -10.00 23.47
C ILE A 109 16.73 -10.30 24.71
N ALA A 110 17.14 -9.27 25.46
CA ALA A 110 17.94 -9.45 26.67
C ALA A 110 17.21 -10.27 27.74
N ASP A 111 15.89 -10.09 27.85
CA ASP A 111 15.02 -10.81 28.79
C ASP A 111 14.61 -12.22 28.28
N GLY A 112 15.06 -12.63 27.09
CA GLY A 112 14.72 -13.93 26.48
C GLY A 112 13.26 -14.08 26.06
N ASN A 113 12.48 -12.99 26.03
CA ASN A 113 11.08 -12.99 25.64
C ASN A 113 10.93 -12.86 24.13
N LEU A 114 11.02 -14.01 23.46
CA LEU A 114 10.98 -14.12 22.00
C LEU A 114 9.65 -13.66 21.38
N GLU A 115 8.52 -13.76 22.09
CA GLU A 115 7.22 -13.30 21.58
C GLU A 115 7.15 -11.77 21.49
N ASP A 116 7.55 -11.09 22.56
CA ASP A 116 7.58 -9.62 22.59
C ASP A 116 8.67 -9.07 21.67
N ALA A 117 9.83 -9.73 21.62
CA ALA A 117 10.88 -9.37 20.65
C ALA A 117 10.34 -9.44 19.22
N ARG A 118 9.63 -10.50 18.84
CA ARG A 118 9.02 -10.61 17.51
C ARG A 118 8.00 -9.51 17.23
N LYS A 119 7.18 -9.14 18.22
CA LYS A 119 6.19 -8.06 18.11
C LYS A 119 6.86 -6.71 17.90
N TYR A 120 7.86 -6.37 18.71
CA TYR A 120 8.58 -5.11 18.59
C TYR A 120 9.42 -5.04 17.31
N ALA A 121 10.01 -6.16 16.86
CA ALA A 121 10.73 -6.25 15.59
C ALA A 121 9.85 -5.96 14.36
N GLN A 122 8.53 -6.19 14.45
CA GLN A 122 7.59 -5.76 13.41
C GLN A 122 7.36 -4.25 13.44
N GLN A 123 7.33 -3.65 14.62
CA GLN A 123 7.13 -2.21 14.81
C GLN A 123 8.35 -1.37 14.44
N THR A 124 9.55 -1.95 14.45
CA THR A 124 10.79 -1.29 13.99
C THR A 124 10.95 -1.24 12.47
N THR A 125 10.00 -1.84 11.71
CA THR A 125 10.06 -1.87 10.24
C THR A 125 10.20 -0.45 9.67
N SER A 126 11.29 -0.21 8.94
CA SER A 126 11.49 0.98 8.14
C SER A 126 11.98 0.61 6.75
N MET A 127 11.62 1.43 5.77
CA MET A 127 12.25 1.40 4.46
C MET A 127 13.62 2.10 4.60
N LYS A 128 14.70 1.42 4.19
CA LYS A 128 16.05 1.96 4.20
C LYS A 128 16.40 2.57 2.85
N ASP A 129 17.37 3.47 2.85
CA ASP A 129 17.98 4.02 1.64
C ASP A 129 18.46 2.89 0.73
N GLY A 130 18.08 2.95 -0.55
CA GLY A 130 18.37 1.92 -1.55
C GLY A 130 17.21 0.98 -1.87
N MET A 131 16.31 0.66 -0.92
CA MET A 131 15.22 -0.31 -1.16
C MET A 131 14.28 0.12 -2.30
N VAL A 132 14.01 1.42 -2.43
CA VAL A 132 13.22 1.97 -3.53
C VAL A 132 13.92 1.74 -4.87
N LYS A 133 15.22 2.02 -4.96
CA LYS A 133 16.01 1.82 -6.17
C LYS A 133 16.06 0.34 -6.56
N GLU A 134 16.27 -0.54 -5.60
CA GLU A 134 16.27 -1.99 -5.81
C GLU A 134 14.90 -2.51 -6.25
N SER A 135 13.82 -1.97 -5.67
CA SER A 135 12.45 -2.31 -6.06
C SER A 135 12.18 -1.89 -7.50
N LYS A 136 12.54 -0.65 -7.87
CA LYS A 136 12.43 -0.14 -9.25
C LYS A 136 13.23 -1.00 -10.22
N GLN A 137 14.48 -1.33 -9.88
CA GLN A 137 15.33 -2.19 -10.71
C GLN A 137 14.68 -3.56 -10.96
N LEU A 138 14.12 -4.20 -9.92
CA LEU A 138 13.43 -5.48 -10.08
C LEU A 138 12.16 -5.33 -10.94
N LEU A 139 11.39 -4.25 -10.76
CA LEU A 139 10.22 -3.96 -11.60
C LEU A 139 10.60 -3.77 -13.07
N THR A 140 11.72 -3.09 -13.36
CA THR A 140 12.27 -2.96 -14.71
C THR A 140 12.54 -4.33 -15.34
N TYR A 141 13.19 -5.26 -14.63
CA TYR A 141 13.41 -6.60 -15.18
C TYR A 141 12.11 -7.40 -15.39
N PHE A 142 11.06 -7.11 -14.61
CA PHE A 142 9.73 -7.67 -14.87
C PHE A 142 9.01 -7.03 -16.06
N GLY A 143 9.53 -5.95 -16.64
CA GLY A 143 8.82 -5.15 -17.64
C GLY A 143 7.59 -4.43 -17.07
N ILE A 144 7.52 -4.29 -15.74
CA ILE A 144 6.40 -3.63 -15.06
C ILE A 144 6.68 -2.12 -14.98
N PRO A 145 5.77 -1.26 -15.48
CA PRO A 145 5.94 0.18 -15.37
C PRO A 145 5.83 0.63 -13.91
N TYR A 146 6.63 1.64 -13.58
CA TYR A 146 6.47 2.40 -12.36
C TYR A 146 6.45 3.91 -12.65
N ILE A 147 5.73 4.64 -11.81
CA ILE A 147 5.52 6.08 -11.91
C ILE A 147 6.10 6.72 -10.65
N GLU A 148 6.79 7.85 -10.82
CA GLU A 148 7.19 8.71 -9.71
C GLU A 148 6.14 9.81 -9.58
N ALA A 149 5.40 9.82 -8.46
CA ALA A 149 4.49 10.90 -8.16
C ALA A 149 5.29 12.17 -7.82
N PRO A 150 4.78 13.38 -8.12
CA PRO A 150 5.42 14.61 -7.66
C PRO A 150 5.39 14.72 -6.12
N SER A 151 4.31 14.23 -5.51
CA SER A 151 4.13 14.18 -4.07
C SER A 151 3.62 12.81 -3.60
N GLU A 152 2.33 12.65 -3.33
CA GLU A 152 1.75 11.42 -2.78
C GLU A 152 1.44 10.38 -3.86
N GLY A 153 1.94 9.15 -3.68
CA GLY A 153 1.70 8.04 -4.61
C GLY A 153 0.23 7.64 -4.68
N GLU A 154 -0.50 7.69 -3.56
CA GLU A 154 -1.93 7.40 -3.52
C GLU A 154 -2.77 8.41 -4.33
N ALA A 155 -2.32 9.67 -4.42
CA ALA A 155 -2.99 10.69 -5.22
C ALA A 155 -2.80 10.46 -6.72
N THR A 156 -1.57 10.14 -7.14
CA THR A 156 -1.32 9.77 -8.55
C THR A 156 -2.03 8.46 -8.90
N ALA A 157 -2.05 7.47 -8.00
CA ALA A 157 -2.82 6.24 -8.20
C ALA A 157 -4.33 6.51 -8.34
N ALA A 158 -4.89 7.42 -7.53
CA ALA A 158 -6.27 7.86 -7.65
C ALA A 158 -6.55 8.52 -9.01
N HIS A 159 -5.66 9.42 -9.46
CA HIS A 159 -5.76 10.08 -10.75
C HIS A 159 -5.79 9.09 -11.92
N LEU A 160 -4.94 8.06 -11.91
CA LEU A 160 -4.96 7.01 -12.94
C LEU A 160 -6.31 6.28 -13.04
N THR A 161 -7.03 6.13 -11.92
CA THR A 161 -8.40 5.57 -11.96
C THR A 161 -9.42 6.55 -12.56
N ASN A 162 -9.20 7.85 -12.36
CA ASN A 162 -10.08 8.90 -12.85
C ASN A 162 -9.96 9.08 -14.35
N THR A 163 -8.74 9.03 -14.88
CA THR A 163 -8.46 9.08 -16.34
C THR A 163 -8.76 7.76 -17.05
N GLY A 164 -9.02 6.67 -16.30
CA GLY A 164 -9.36 5.35 -16.85
C GLY A 164 -8.14 4.52 -17.27
N GLN A 165 -6.93 5.00 -17.00
CA GLN A 165 -5.69 4.27 -17.25
C GLN A 165 -5.50 3.09 -16.29
N ALA A 166 -6.06 3.18 -15.08
CA ALA A 166 -6.16 2.09 -14.12
C ALA A 166 -7.61 1.78 -13.76
N TYR A 167 -7.92 0.50 -13.52
CA TYR A 167 -9.24 0.08 -13.06
C TYR A 167 -9.49 0.43 -11.59
N ALA A 168 -8.46 0.33 -10.76
CA ALA A 168 -8.48 0.62 -9.33
C ALA A 168 -7.08 0.98 -8.80
N SER A 169 -7.05 1.76 -7.73
CA SER A 169 -5.87 1.88 -6.86
C SER A 169 -5.79 0.66 -5.93
N ALA A 170 -4.59 0.33 -5.46
CA ALA A 170 -4.38 -0.76 -4.51
C ALA A 170 -3.44 -0.31 -3.39
N SER A 171 -3.99 -0.29 -2.17
CA SER A 171 -3.31 0.13 -0.95
C SER A 171 -3.99 -0.47 0.28
N GLN A 172 -3.32 -0.47 1.42
CA GLN A 172 -3.94 -0.73 2.71
C GLN A 172 -4.54 0.52 3.33
N ASP A 173 -4.10 1.70 2.93
CA ASP A 173 -4.61 2.96 3.44
C ASP A 173 -5.82 3.41 2.62
N PHE A 174 -6.49 4.47 3.07
CA PHE A 174 -7.74 4.95 2.46
C PHE A 174 -7.54 6.27 1.72
N ASP A 175 -6.32 6.81 1.66
CA ASP A 175 -6.12 8.20 1.26
C ASP A 175 -6.38 8.36 -0.24
N SER A 176 -6.15 7.31 -1.04
CA SER A 176 -6.58 7.31 -2.45
C SER A 176 -8.09 7.55 -2.64
N ILE A 177 -8.97 7.15 -1.70
CA ILE A 177 -10.41 7.47 -1.74
C ILE A 177 -10.61 8.98 -1.52
N LEU A 178 -9.89 9.57 -0.56
CA LEU A 178 -9.93 11.01 -0.33
C LEU A 178 -9.41 11.80 -1.54
N CYS A 179 -8.35 11.30 -2.19
CA CYS A 179 -7.82 11.80 -3.46
C CYS A 179 -8.75 11.51 -4.67
N GLY A 180 -9.92 10.90 -4.43
CA GLY A 180 -10.96 10.76 -5.44
C GLY A 180 -10.80 9.54 -6.35
N ALA A 181 -10.09 8.50 -5.93
CA ALA A 181 -10.02 7.26 -6.70
C ALA A 181 -11.42 6.70 -6.94
N LYS A 182 -11.73 6.22 -8.14
CA LYS A 182 -13.03 5.56 -8.41
C LYS A 182 -13.18 4.28 -7.61
N ARG A 183 -12.09 3.53 -7.46
CA ARG A 183 -12.03 2.22 -6.80
C ARG A 183 -10.72 2.06 -6.06
N LEU A 184 -10.81 1.56 -4.83
CA LEU A 184 -9.67 1.12 -4.02
C LEU A 184 -9.79 -0.38 -3.76
N VAL A 185 -8.72 -1.13 -4.01
CA VAL A 185 -8.61 -2.55 -3.64
C VAL A 185 -7.64 -2.71 -2.47
N ARG A 186 -8.18 -3.17 -1.35
CA ARG A 186 -7.41 -3.51 -0.17
C ARG A 186 -7.08 -5.00 -0.17
N ASN A 187 -6.04 -5.34 0.58
CA ASN A 187 -5.50 -6.69 0.65
C ASN A 187 -4.95 -7.26 -0.66
N PHE A 188 -4.67 -6.40 -1.64
CA PHE A 188 -4.19 -6.83 -2.94
C PHE A 188 -2.79 -7.46 -2.88
N THR A 189 -1.87 -6.84 -2.14
CA THR A 189 -0.46 -7.25 -2.01
C THR A 189 -0.20 -8.28 -0.92
N ASN A 190 -1.18 -8.56 -0.03
CA ASN A 190 -1.03 -9.52 1.07
C ASN A 190 -2.08 -10.65 1.10
N SER A 191 -3.00 -10.71 0.13
CA SER A 191 -4.00 -11.78 -0.02
C SER A 191 -3.41 -13.18 -0.11
N GLY A 192 -4.19 -14.15 0.37
CA GLY A 192 -3.82 -15.57 0.40
C GLY A 192 -3.76 -16.13 1.82
N ARG A 193 -3.38 -17.41 1.90
CA ARG A 193 -3.39 -18.18 3.14
C ARG A 193 -2.16 -17.86 3.98
N ARG A 194 -2.38 -17.31 5.18
CA ARG A 194 -1.32 -16.92 6.12
C ARG A 194 -1.44 -17.72 7.42
N LYS A 195 -0.33 -18.30 7.89
CA LYS A 195 -0.28 -18.92 9.22
C LYS A 195 -0.34 -17.84 10.30
N ILE A 196 -1.22 -17.99 11.28
CA ILE A 196 -1.25 -17.12 12.44
C ILE A 196 -0.01 -17.41 13.30
N PRO A 197 0.77 -16.39 13.71
CA PRO A 197 1.87 -16.60 14.66
C PRO A 197 1.38 -17.32 15.92
N ASN A 198 2.15 -18.31 16.37
CA ASN A 198 1.91 -19.07 17.60
C ASN A 198 0.57 -19.85 17.62
N LYS A 199 -0.08 -20.03 16.47
CA LYS A 199 -1.23 -20.92 16.29
C LYS A 199 -1.01 -21.81 15.07
N ASN A 200 -1.47 -23.06 15.13
CA ASN A 200 -1.52 -23.96 13.96
C ASN A 200 -2.74 -23.69 13.06
N THR A 201 -3.22 -22.45 13.05
CA THR A 201 -4.38 -22.01 12.29
C THR A 201 -3.94 -21.08 11.18
N TYR A 202 -4.61 -21.17 10.03
CA TYR A 202 -4.39 -20.30 8.90
C TYR A 202 -5.57 -19.34 8.76
N ILE A 203 -5.27 -18.11 8.37
CA ILE A 203 -6.27 -17.12 7.94
C ILE A 203 -6.13 -16.92 6.45
N ASP A 204 -7.26 -16.90 5.75
CA ASP A 204 -7.30 -16.49 4.36
C ASP A 204 -7.58 -14.99 4.32
N ILE A 205 -6.56 -14.24 3.89
CA ILE A 205 -6.69 -12.80 3.66
C ILE A 205 -7.32 -12.64 2.27
N VAL A 206 -8.57 -12.18 2.25
CA VAL A 206 -9.33 -11.99 1.01
C VAL A 206 -9.20 -10.53 0.55
N PRO A 207 -8.95 -10.27 -0.75
CA PRO A 207 -9.08 -8.94 -1.32
C PRO A 207 -10.45 -8.32 -1.06
N GLU A 208 -10.48 -7.02 -0.76
CA GLU A 208 -11.70 -6.24 -0.61
C GLU A 208 -11.67 -5.08 -1.60
N ILE A 209 -12.74 -4.86 -2.34
CA ILE A 209 -12.88 -3.71 -3.24
C ILE A 209 -13.87 -2.71 -2.66
N ILE A 210 -13.52 -1.44 -2.75
CA ILE A 210 -14.32 -0.30 -2.34
C ILE A 210 -14.57 0.54 -3.58
N GLU A 211 -15.84 0.77 -3.91
CA GLU A 211 -16.22 1.75 -4.92
C GLU A 211 -16.59 3.05 -4.21
N THR A 212 -15.84 4.12 -4.52
CA THR A 212 -15.97 5.40 -3.81
C THR A 212 -17.37 5.97 -3.97
N GLN A 213 -17.94 5.90 -5.17
CA GLN A 213 -19.28 6.39 -5.44
C GLN A 213 -20.35 5.67 -4.59
N LYS A 214 -20.30 4.33 -4.48
CA LYS A 214 -21.21 3.56 -3.62
C LYS A 214 -21.06 3.95 -2.15
N THR A 215 -19.84 4.24 -1.71
CA THR A 215 -19.59 4.70 -0.34
C THR A 215 -20.18 6.08 -0.10
N LEU A 216 -19.95 7.04 -1.00
CA LEU A 216 -20.49 8.39 -0.92
C LEU A 216 -22.03 8.37 -0.90
N GLU A 217 -22.66 7.58 -1.77
CA GLU A 217 -24.11 7.40 -1.81
C GLU A 217 -24.66 6.77 -0.53
N SER A 218 -24.02 5.71 -0.01
CA SER A 218 -24.43 5.08 1.23
C SER A 218 -24.26 5.98 2.45
N LEU A 219 -23.29 6.89 2.41
CA LEU A 219 -23.05 7.85 3.48
C LEU A 219 -23.83 9.15 3.27
N GLU A 220 -24.45 9.37 2.10
CA GLU A 220 -25.07 10.65 1.70
C GLU A 220 -24.10 11.83 1.86
N LEU A 221 -22.84 11.64 1.45
CA LEU A 221 -21.80 12.65 1.51
C LEU A 221 -21.27 12.98 0.13
N THR A 222 -20.81 14.20 -0.04
CA THR A 222 -19.89 14.61 -1.10
C THR A 222 -18.47 14.17 -0.77
N ARG A 223 -17.58 14.21 -1.78
CA ARG A 223 -16.15 13.94 -1.59
C ARG A 223 -15.50 14.93 -0.62
N GLU A 224 -15.87 16.21 -0.69
CA GLU A 224 -15.36 17.26 0.19
C GLU A 224 -15.74 16.99 1.66
N GLU A 225 -17.00 16.61 1.89
CA GLU A 225 -17.46 16.20 3.23
C GLU A 225 -16.74 14.93 3.73
N LEU A 226 -16.44 13.97 2.85
CA LEU A 226 -15.66 12.80 3.22
C LEU A 226 -14.21 13.15 3.61
N ILE A 227 -13.61 14.13 2.93
CA ILE A 227 -12.29 14.67 3.30
C ILE A 227 -12.36 15.31 4.68
N ASP A 228 -13.40 16.10 4.95
CA ASP A 228 -13.61 16.71 6.27
C ASP A 228 -13.82 15.64 7.37
N VAL A 229 -14.55 14.56 7.08
CA VAL A 229 -14.61 13.39 7.97
C VAL A 229 -13.21 12.81 8.21
N GLY A 230 -12.38 12.71 7.17
CA GLY A 230 -10.99 12.26 7.28
C GLY A 230 -10.15 13.15 8.18
N ILE A 231 -10.24 14.46 8.01
CA ILE A 231 -9.55 15.47 8.83
C ILE A 231 -9.99 15.35 10.29
N LEU A 232 -11.28 15.16 10.57
CA LEU A 232 -11.79 14.94 11.93
C LEU A 232 -11.18 13.72 12.62
N ILE A 233 -11.08 12.60 11.90
CA ILE A 233 -10.51 11.35 12.43
C ILE A 233 -8.99 11.46 12.61
N GLY A 234 -8.33 12.19 11.71
CA GLY A 234 -6.88 12.31 11.61
C GLY A 234 -6.35 11.64 10.35
N THR A 235 -5.63 12.43 9.57
CA THR A 235 -4.88 12.01 8.37
C THR A 235 -3.37 12.04 8.66
N ASP A 236 -2.55 11.64 7.69
CA ASP A 236 -1.09 11.80 7.77
C ASP A 236 -0.64 13.27 7.90
N PHE A 237 -1.52 14.25 7.61
CA PHE A 237 -1.23 15.69 7.73
C PHE A 237 -1.68 16.30 9.07
N ASN A 238 -2.56 15.61 9.79
CA ASN A 238 -3.01 15.99 11.13
C ASN A 238 -3.16 14.73 12.01
N PRO A 239 -2.04 14.09 12.37
CA PRO A 239 -2.04 12.68 12.81
C PRO A 239 -2.66 12.45 14.20
N ASN A 240 -2.92 13.51 14.96
CA ASN A 240 -3.66 13.42 16.22
C ASN A 240 -5.18 13.44 16.02
N GLY A 241 -5.65 13.84 14.83
CA GLY A 241 -7.05 14.12 14.57
C GLY A 241 -7.59 15.14 15.57
N PHE A 242 -8.90 15.07 15.80
CA PHE A 242 -9.57 15.84 16.83
C PHE A 242 -9.88 14.97 18.05
N GLU A 243 -9.78 15.55 19.24
CA GLU A 243 -9.90 14.76 20.47
C GLU A 243 -11.26 14.09 20.61
N ARG A 244 -11.25 12.78 20.89
CA ARG A 244 -12.46 11.96 21.09
C ARG A 244 -13.38 11.88 19.87
N ILE A 245 -12.87 12.19 18.67
CA ILE A 245 -13.62 12.07 17.43
C ILE A 245 -13.17 10.82 16.67
N GLY A 246 -14.01 9.78 16.71
CA GLY A 246 -13.84 8.57 15.90
C GLY A 246 -14.69 8.60 14.63
N PRO A 247 -14.61 7.57 13.75
CA PRO A 247 -15.24 7.59 12.43
C PRO A 247 -16.75 7.86 12.44
N LYS A 248 -17.49 7.22 13.36
CA LYS A 248 -18.94 7.43 13.49
C LYS A 248 -19.30 8.82 14.01
N THR A 249 -18.48 9.37 14.91
CA THR A 249 -18.68 10.72 15.46
C THR A 249 -18.38 11.77 14.40
N ALA A 250 -17.29 11.61 13.66
CA ALA A 250 -16.92 12.49 12.55
C ALA A 250 -18.02 12.54 11.49
N LEU A 251 -18.51 11.39 11.04
CA LEU A 251 -19.63 11.30 10.10
C LEU A 251 -20.87 12.04 10.63
N LYS A 252 -21.24 11.83 11.90
CA LYS A 252 -22.40 12.49 12.50
C LYS A 252 -22.24 14.02 12.50
N MET A 253 -21.07 14.51 12.88
CA MET A 253 -20.80 15.96 12.93
C MET A 253 -20.89 16.59 11.54
N ILE A 254 -20.29 15.96 10.53
CA ILE A 254 -20.36 16.47 9.15
C ILE A 254 -21.78 16.42 8.60
N LYS A 255 -22.56 15.35 8.87
CA LYS A 255 -23.99 15.35 8.51
C LYS A 255 -24.81 16.46 9.18
N GLN A 256 -24.41 16.91 10.37
CA GLN A 256 -25.13 17.95 11.11
C GLN A 256 -24.71 19.37 10.70
N HIS A 257 -23.44 19.57 10.36
CA HIS A 257 -22.84 20.89 10.19
C HIS A 257 -22.34 21.15 8.76
N SER A 258 -22.30 20.14 7.89
CA SER A 258 -21.75 20.14 6.52
C SER A 258 -20.24 20.39 6.42
N ARG A 259 -19.70 21.42 7.08
CA ARG A 259 -18.28 21.80 7.00
C ARG A 259 -17.60 21.81 8.36
N LEU A 260 -16.28 21.60 8.39
CA LEU A 260 -15.46 21.66 9.62
C LEU A 260 -15.64 22.99 10.37
N GLU A 261 -15.55 24.09 9.64
CA GLU A 261 -15.66 25.46 10.12
C GLU A 261 -17.00 25.78 10.78
N ASP A 262 -18.04 24.98 10.52
CA ASP A 262 -19.37 25.15 11.08
C ASP A 262 -19.63 24.28 12.33
N ILE A 263 -18.65 23.47 12.77
CA ILE A 263 -18.74 22.60 13.96
C ILE A 263 -18.26 23.36 15.21
N PRO A 264 -19.13 23.73 16.16
CA PRO A 264 -18.72 24.55 17.31
C PRO A 264 -17.74 23.85 18.26
N GLN A 265 -17.82 22.52 18.38
CA GLN A 265 -17.07 21.73 19.37
C GLN A 265 -15.57 21.64 19.05
N ILE A 266 -15.16 21.95 17.82
CA ILE A 266 -13.78 21.75 17.37
C ILE A 266 -13.05 23.06 17.08
N GLN A 267 -13.70 24.22 17.23
CA GLN A 267 -13.19 25.51 16.77
C GLN A 267 -11.81 25.87 17.35
N GLU A 268 -11.56 25.55 18.62
CA GLU A 268 -10.26 25.78 19.26
C GLU A 268 -9.17 24.92 18.61
N GLN A 269 -9.41 23.62 18.43
CA GLN A 269 -8.46 22.69 17.79
C GLN A 269 -8.29 22.97 16.29
N LEU A 270 -9.35 23.45 15.63
CA LEU A 270 -9.34 23.76 14.21
C LEU A 270 -8.38 24.92 13.89
N GLN A 271 -8.20 25.86 14.83
CA GLN A 271 -7.24 26.98 14.70
C GLN A 271 -5.77 26.53 14.83
N GLU A 272 -5.51 25.35 15.38
CA GLU A 272 -4.16 24.79 15.53
C GLU A 272 -3.67 24.08 14.27
N ILE A 273 -4.55 23.86 13.29
CA ILE A 273 -4.23 23.14 12.05
C ILE A 273 -4.57 23.96 10.81
N ASP A 274 -3.78 23.83 9.76
CA ASP A 274 -4.09 24.40 8.44
C ASP A 274 -5.05 23.45 7.68
N PHE A 275 -6.30 23.36 8.16
CA PHE A 275 -7.28 22.44 7.59
C PHE A 275 -7.60 22.77 6.12
N GLN A 276 -7.48 24.04 5.71
CA GLN A 276 -7.71 24.45 4.32
C GLN A 276 -6.62 23.89 3.41
N GLN A 277 -5.35 23.98 3.82
CA GLN A 277 -4.26 23.36 3.08
C GLN A 277 -4.39 21.83 3.03
N ILE A 278 -4.81 21.18 4.12
CA ILE A 278 -5.04 19.73 4.14
C ILE A 278 -6.17 19.36 3.18
N ARG A 279 -7.29 20.10 3.20
CA ARG A 279 -8.42 19.89 2.28
C ARG A 279 -7.98 20.05 0.83
N GLU A 280 -7.17 21.07 0.54
CA GLU A 280 -6.65 21.33 -0.80
C GLU A 280 -5.72 20.21 -1.32
N ILE A 281 -4.84 19.68 -0.45
CA ILE A 281 -3.98 18.53 -0.80
C ILE A 281 -4.81 17.34 -1.29
N PHE A 282 -5.96 17.08 -0.66
CA PHE A 282 -6.84 16.02 -1.10
C PHE A 282 -7.68 16.42 -2.31
N LEU A 283 -8.28 17.61 -2.34
CA LEU A 283 -9.18 18.03 -3.42
C LEU A 283 -8.46 18.16 -4.75
N ASN A 284 -7.30 18.83 -4.75
CA ASN A 284 -6.49 19.17 -5.92
C ASN A 284 -5.02 18.73 -5.72
N PRO A 285 -4.77 17.41 -5.63
CA PRO A 285 -3.42 16.92 -5.39
C PRO A 285 -2.50 17.18 -6.60
N GLU A 286 -1.22 17.40 -6.32
CA GLU A 286 -0.19 17.30 -7.35
C GLU A 286 -0.04 15.85 -7.80
N VAL A 287 -0.24 15.60 -9.10
CA VAL A 287 -0.22 14.25 -9.69
C VAL A 287 0.66 14.20 -10.93
N ALA A 288 1.19 13.01 -11.22
CA ALA A 288 1.94 12.81 -12.46
C ALA A 288 0.97 12.69 -13.64
N GLU A 289 1.18 13.50 -14.68
CA GLU A 289 0.50 13.36 -15.97
C GLU A 289 1.21 12.25 -16.76
N ILE A 290 0.45 11.21 -17.11
CA ILE A 290 0.97 10.03 -17.80
C ILE A 290 0.18 9.86 -19.10
N ASP A 291 0.88 9.83 -20.23
CA ASP A 291 0.24 9.63 -21.53
C ASP A 291 -0.24 8.17 -21.70
N GLU A 292 0.65 7.21 -21.47
CA GLU A 292 0.38 5.78 -21.62
C GLU A 292 1.15 4.93 -20.61
N ILE A 293 0.51 3.85 -20.14
CA ILE A 293 1.13 2.84 -19.28
C ILE A 293 1.63 1.69 -20.15
N ILE A 294 2.94 1.68 -20.41
CA ILE A 294 3.60 0.70 -21.28
C ILE A 294 4.20 -0.44 -20.45
N PHE A 295 3.86 -1.68 -20.82
CA PHE A 295 4.45 -2.90 -20.26
C PHE A 295 5.48 -3.45 -21.23
N ASN A 296 6.68 -3.74 -20.73
CA ASN A 296 7.78 -4.29 -21.53
C ASN A 296 7.88 -5.80 -21.35
N ASP A 297 8.73 -6.43 -22.17
CA ASP A 297 9.03 -7.86 -22.03
C ASP A 297 9.77 -8.16 -20.72
N ILE A 298 9.55 -9.37 -20.21
CA ILE A 298 10.19 -9.85 -18.97
C ILE A 298 11.62 -10.29 -19.28
N ASP A 299 12.59 -9.67 -18.61
CA ASP A 299 13.99 -10.08 -18.60
C ASP A 299 14.23 -11.16 -17.53
N TYR A 300 13.94 -12.42 -17.90
CA TYR A 300 14.12 -13.57 -17.01
C TYR A 300 15.57 -13.73 -16.54
N GLU A 301 16.54 -13.44 -17.40
CA GLU A 301 17.96 -13.58 -17.06
C GLU A 301 18.39 -12.47 -16.09
N GLY A 302 17.96 -11.23 -16.32
CA GLY A 302 18.17 -10.10 -15.42
C GLY A 302 17.59 -10.34 -14.03
N ILE A 303 16.36 -10.88 -13.94
CA ILE A 303 15.76 -11.25 -12.64
C ILE A 303 16.63 -12.30 -11.92
N THR A 304 17.00 -13.39 -12.60
CA THR A 304 17.79 -14.46 -11.99
C THR A 304 19.17 -13.97 -11.57
N ASN A 305 19.88 -13.26 -12.45
CA ASN A 305 21.20 -12.70 -12.16
C ASN A 305 21.14 -11.76 -10.94
N TYR A 306 20.21 -10.81 -10.93
CA TYR A 306 20.08 -9.85 -9.85
C TYR A 306 19.75 -10.51 -8.51
N LEU A 307 18.73 -11.39 -8.48
CA LEU A 307 18.28 -11.99 -7.23
C LEU A 307 19.28 -13.03 -6.70
N VAL A 308 19.82 -13.88 -7.56
CA VAL A 308 20.70 -14.99 -7.14
C VAL A 308 22.12 -14.48 -6.86
N LYS A 309 22.73 -13.80 -7.83
CA LYS A 309 24.14 -13.40 -7.75
C LYS A 309 24.34 -12.20 -6.84
N GLU A 310 23.48 -11.18 -6.94
CA GLU A 310 23.67 -9.93 -6.19
C GLU A 310 22.90 -9.89 -4.86
N ARG A 311 21.86 -10.71 -4.67
CA ARG A 311 21.02 -10.68 -3.46
C ARG A 311 20.89 -12.03 -2.76
N SER A 312 21.72 -13.01 -3.14
CA SER A 312 21.85 -14.32 -2.49
C SER A 312 20.54 -15.12 -2.40
N PHE A 313 19.61 -14.95 -3.34
CA PHE A 313 18.43 -15.79 -3.42
C PHE A 313 18.80 -17.19 -3.89
N SER A 314 18.01 -18.18 -3.48
CA SER A 314 18.16 -19.56 -3.96
C SER A 314 17.80 -19.64 -5.43
N GLU A 315 18.77 -20.06 -6.25
CA GLU A 315 18.63 -20.23 -7.70
C GLU A 315 17.45 -21.13 -8.06
N ASP A 316 17.35 -22.31 -7.43
CA ASP A 316 16.25 -23.24 -7.66
C ASP A 316 14.86 -22.61 -7.40
N ARG A 317 14.74 -21.82 -6.32
CA ARG A 317 13.47 -21.16 -5.98
C ARG A 317 13.14 -20.04 -6.96
N VAL A 318 14.12 -19.25 -7.40
CA VAL A 318 13.91 -18.20 -8.39
C VAL A 318 13.52 -18.82 -9.73
N ASN A 319 14.31 -19.78 -10.23
CA ASN A 319 14.06 -20.43 -11.52
C ASN A 319 12.72 -21.18 -11.54
N SER A 320 12.37 -21.92 -10.49
CA SER A 320 11.05 -22.58 -10.40
C SER A 320 9.89 -21.58 -10.43
N THR A 321 10.05 -20.44 -9.76
CA THR A 321 9.04 -19.37 -9.73
C THR A 321 8.87 -18.72 -11.10
N LEU A 322 9.98 -18.42 -11.79
CA LEU A 322 9.97 -17.85 -13.13
C LEU A 322 9.45 -18.83 -14.19
N ASN A 323 9.80 -20.11 -14.08
CA ASN A 323 9.26 -21.16 -14.96
C ASN A 323 7.74 -21.30 -14.83
N ARG A 324 7.19 -21.12 -13.63
CA ARG A 324 5.73 -21.07 -13.42
C ARG A 324 5.12 -19.87 -14.15
N LEU A 325 5.73 -18.69 -14.06
CA LEU A 325 5.28 -17.50 -14.78
C LEU A 325 5.28 -17.74 -16.29
N LYS A 326 6.39 -18.25 -16.83
CA LYS A 326 6.54 -18.55 -18.26
C LYS A 326 5.43 -19.47 -18.77
N LYS A 327 5.18 -20.59 -18.07
CA LYS A 327 4.09 -21.53 -18.42
C LYS A 327 2.71 -20.88 -18.36
N ALA A 328 2.46 -20.00 -17.39
CA ALA A 328 1.18 -19.30 -17.27
C ALA A 328 0.94 -18.34 -18.44
N LEU A 329 1.98 -17.62 -18.87
CA LEU A 329 1.90 -16.71 -20.03
C LEU A 329 1.74 -17.47 -21.34
N GLU A 330 2.50 -18.57 -21.55
CA GLU A 330 2.38 -19.43 -22.75
C GLU A 330 0.97 -20.00 -22.91
N LYS A 331 0.39 -20.54 -21.83
CA LYS A 331 -0.98 -21.07 -21.84
C LYS A 331 -2.00 -20.01 -22.21
N LYS A 332 -1.78 -18.77 -21.80
CA LYS A 332 -2.69 -17.66 -22.07
C LYS A 332 -2.61 -17.21 -23.53
N SER A 333 -1.41 -17.18 -24.11
CA SER A 333 -1.23 -16.89 -25.55
C SER A 333 -1.94 -17.94 -26.41
N GLN A 334 -1.76 -19.22 -26.12
CA GLN A 334 -2.41 -20.31 -26.86
C GLN A 334 -3.94 -20.24 -26.81
N ASN A 335 -4.51 -19.82 -25.68
CA ASN A 335 -5.96 -19.65 -25.57
C ASN A 335 -6.48 -18.47 -26.40
N LEU A 336 -5.68 -17.43 -26.66
CA LEU A 336 -6.06 -16.33 -27.56
C LEU A 336 -6.03 -16.79 -29.02
N ASP A 337 -4.98 -17.51 -29.41
CA ASP A 337 -4.80 -18.01 -30.79
C ASP A 337 -5.86 -19.05 -31.20
N GLN A 338 -6.49 -19.75 -30.25
CA GLN A 338 -7.58 -20.70 -30.52
C GLN A 338 -8.94 -20.03 -30.81
N TRP A 339 -9.08 -18.73 -30.54
CA TRP A 339 -10.33 -17.98 -30.73
C TRP A 339 -10.29 -17.07 -31.96
N PHE A 340 -9.17 -17.01 -32.68
CA PHE A 340 -8.99 -16.32 -33.96
C PHE A 340 -8.79 -17.32 -35.10
#